data_AF-A0A2M8U582-F1
#
_entry.id   AF-A0A2M8U582-F1
#
_cell.length_a   1.000
_cell.length_b   1.000
_cell.length_c   1.000
_cell.angle_alpha   90.00
_cell.angle_beta   90.00
_cell.angle_gamma   90.00
#
_symmetry.space_group_name_H-M   'P 1'
#
loop_
_entity.id
_entity.type
_entity.pdbx_description
1 polymer ?
#
loop_
_entity_poly.entity_id
_entity_poly.type
_entity_poly.pdbx_seq_one_letter_code
_entity_poly.pdbx_strand_id
1 'polypeptide(L)'
;MNSMTMCRCATLETIDVRFLAQGIRNALILGNTVRLMPGQAFLFVSDRDPKPFFYQLKNGFPGIFRWDYLGQGPDIWQICITRIAT
;
A
#
# COMPACT_ATOMS: atom_id res chain seq x y z
N MET A 1 -14.51 9.01 27.21
CA MET A 1 -13.36 8.13 26.87
C MET A 1 -13.75 7.32 25.66
N ASN A 2 -13.30 7.68 24.45
CA ASN A 2 -13.39 6.82 23.26
C ASN A 2 -12.14 7.08 22.42
N SER A 3 -11.00 6.57 22.90
CA SER A 3 -9.79 6.44 22.12
C SER A 3 -9.90 5.19 21.25
N MET A 4 -10.70 5.26 20.19
CA MET A 4 -10.56 4.34 19.06
C MET A 4 -9.66 5.02 18.03
N THR A 5 -8.35 4.94 18.26
CA THR A 5 -7.36 5.08 17.20
C THR A 5 -7.48 3.86 16.29
N MET A 6 -8.58 3.74 15.54
CA MET A 6 -8.63 2.80 14.43
C MET A 6 -7.72 3.38 13.34
N CYS A 7 -6.62 2.68 13.07
CA CYS A 7 -5.84 2.88 11.85
C CYS A 7 -6.80 3.04 10.67
N ARG A 8 -6.71 4.15 9.94
CA ARG A 8 -7.61 4.59 8.86
C ARG A 8 -7.57 3.70 7.61
N CYS A 9 -7.49 2.37 7.75
CA CYS A 9 -7.32 1.45 6.64
C CYS A 9 -8.55 0.56 6.37
N ALA A 10 -9.52 0.47 7.28
CA ALA A 10 -10.70 -0.41 7.14
C ALA A 10 -11.73 0.07 6.10
N THR A 11 -11.70 1.34 5.69
CA THR A 11 -12.61 1.92 4.68
C THR A 11 -11.89 2.32 3.39
N LEU A 12 -10.63 1.91 3.21
CA LEU A 12 -9.86 2.29 2.03
C LEU A 12 -10.21 1.42 0.83
N GLU A 13 -10.05 1.99 -0.35
CA GLU A 13 -10.03 1.23 -1.60
C GLU A 13 -8.96 0.12 -1.48
N THR A 14 -9.32 -1.09 -1.89
CA THR A 14 -8.44 -2.26 -1.79
C THR A 14 -7.97 -2.66 -3.17
N ILE A 15 -6.65 -2.74 -3.32
CA ILE A 15 -5.97 -3.24 -4.50
C ILE A 15 -5.41 -4.63 -4.16
N ASP A 16 -6.12 -5.66 -4.60
CA ASP A 16 -5.71 -7.05 -4.46
C ASP A 16 -5.04 -7.54 -5.74
N VAL A 17 -3.76 -7.90 -5.64
CA VAL A 17 -2.96 -8.34 -6.78
C VAL A 17 -2.67 -9.83 -6.80
N ARG A 18 -3.21 -10.60 -5.83
CA ARG A 18 -2.92 -12.04 -5.67
C ARG A 18 -3.20 -12.84 -6.95
N PHE A 19 -4.20 -12.41 -7.72
CA PHE A 19 -4.65 -13.11 -8.93
C PHE A 19 -4.16 -12.46 -10.23
N LEU A 20 -3.30 -11.44 -10.16
CA LEU A 20 -2.80 -10.73 -11.33
C LEU A 20 -1.46 -11.30 -11.82
N ALA A 21 -1.21 -11.24 -13.12
CA ALA A 21 0.10 -11.57 -13.70
C ALA A 21 1.17 -10.55 -13.31
N GLN A 22 2.41 -10.98 -13.09
CA GLN A 22 3.51 -10.15 -12.54
C GLN A 22 3.71 -8.81 -13.26
N GLY A 23 3.61 -8.77 -14.59
CA GLY A 23 3.75 -7.54 -15.37
C GLY A 23 2.64 -6.51 -15.09
N ILE A 24 1.42 -6.98 -14.83
CA ILE A 24 0.26 -6.14 -14.54
C ILE A 24 0.35 -5.60 -13.11
N ARG A 25 0.83 -6.41 -12.16
CA ARG A 25 0.95 -6.04 -10.73
C ARG A 25 1.70 -4.72 -10.58
N ASN A 26 2.91 -4.63 -11.14
CA ASN A 26 3.78 -3.47 -10.95
C ASN A 26 3.17 -2.18 -11.51
N ALA A 27 2.61 -2.26 -12.72
CA ALA A 27 1.99 -1.11 -13.37
C ALA A 27 0.76 -0.60 -12.61
N LEU A 28 -0.08 -1.53 -12.13
CA LEU A 28 -1.30 -1.19 -11.41
C LEU A 28 -1.01 -0.56 -10.05
N ILE A 29 -0.08 -1.12 -9.27
CA ILE A 29 0.26 -0.58 -7.95
C ILE A 29 0.95 0.78 -8.10
N LEU A 30 1.92 0.92 -9.02
CA LEU A 30 2.59 2.20 -9.25
C LEU A 30 1.59 3.28 -9.70
N GLY A 31 0.74 2.96 -10.68
CA GLY A 31 -0.26 3.89 -11.22
C GLY A 31 -1.24 4.38 -10.16
N ASN A 32 -1.70 3.51 -9.26
CA ASN A 32 -2.56 3.91 -8.15
C ASN A 32 -1.82 4.72 -7.09
N THR A 33 -0.57 4.33 -6.77
CA THR A 33 0.24 5.02 -5.77
C THR A 33 0.53 6.47 -6.17
N VAL A 34 0.89 6.73 -7.43
CA VAL A 34 1.19 8.10 -7.90
C VAL A 34 -0.05 8.99 -8.04
N ARG A 35 -1.25 8.39 -8.14
CA ARG A 35 -2.53 9.10 -8.23
C ARG A 35 -3.07 9.55 -6.88
N LEU A 36 -2.56 9.00 -5.77
CA LEU A 36 -2.94 9.44 -4.44
C LEU A 36 -2.65 10.93 -4.26
N MET A 37 -3.61 11.66 -3.72
CA MET A 37 -3.39 12.99 -3.16
C MET A 37 -2.84 12.89 -1.73
N PRO A 38 -2.17 13.94 -1.20
CA PRO A 38 -1.70 13.94 0.18
C PRO A 38 -2.82 13.63 1.18
N GLY A 39 -2.55 12.72 2.10
CA GLY A 39 -3.52 12.21 3.08
C GLY A 39 -4.40 11.07 2.57
N GLN A 40 -4.42 10.78 1.26
CA GLN A 40 -5.09 9.60 0.72
C GLN A 40 -4.24 8.34 0.89
N ALA A 41 -4.93 7.22 0.97
CA ALA A 41 -4.33 5.91 1.12
C ALA A 41 -5.17 4.83 0.41
N PHE A 42 -4.57 3.69 0.16
CA PHE A 42 -5.28 2.46 -0.23
C PHE A 42 -4.70 1.24 0.49
N LEU A 43 -5.48 0.16 0.56
CA LEU A 43 -5.05 -1.13 1.07
C LEU A 43 -4.46 -1.95 -0.08
N PHE A 44 -3.22 -2.35 0.04
CA PHE A 44 -2.54 -3.23 -0.89
C PHE A 44 -2.50 -4.66 -0.34
N VAL A 45 -3.02 -5.62 -1.12
CA VAL A 45 -3.08 -7.04 -0.76
C VAL A 45 -2.26 -7.87 -1.73
N SER A 46 -1.35 -8.68 -1.20
CA SER A 46 -0.41 -9.51 -1.98
C SER A 46 -0.29 -10.92 -1.38
N ASP A 47 0.06 -11.89 -2.23
CA ASP A 47 0.29 -13.32 -1.89
C ASP A 47 1.70 -13.57 -1.35
N ARG A 48 2.55 -12.54 -1.40
CA ARG A 48 3.94 -12.55 -0.93
C ARG A 48 4.35 -11.18 -0.44
N ASP A 49 5.40 -11.14 0.37
CA ASP A 49 6.00 -9.91 0.86
C ASP A 49 6.41 -9.00 -0.32
N PRO A 50 5.82 -7.80 -0.44
CA PRO A 50 6.12 -6.86 -1.52
C PRO A 50 7.31 -5.94 -1.23
N LYS A 51 8.23 -6.30 -0.34
CA LYS A 51 9.51 -5.61 -0.10
C LYS A 51 10.18 -5.02 -1.35
N PRO A 52 10.33 -5.73 -2.49
CA PRO A 52 10.95 -5.16 -3.68
C PRO A 52 10.23 -3.90 -4.19
N PHE A 53 8.91 -3.83 -4.06
CA PHE A 53 8.12 -2.66 -4.45
C PHE A 53 8.26 -1.52 -3.43
N PHE A 54 8.29 -1.82 -2.13
CA PHE A 54 8.59 -0.82 -1.10
C PHE A 54 9.92 -0.11 -1.36
N TYR A 55 10.98 -0.84 -1.69
CA TYR A 55 12.28 -0.24 -2.01
C TYR A 55 12.25 0.60 -3.29
N GLN A 56 11.51 0.17 -4.31
CA GLN A 56 11.32 0.97 -5.53
C GLN A 56 10.66 2.31 -5.23
N LEU A 57 9.58 2.32 -4.44
CA LEU A 57 8.94 3.56 -4.02
C LEU A 57 9.84 4.43 -3.15
N LYS A 58 10.56 3.83 -2.20
CA LYS A 58 11.48 4.57 -1.32
C LYS A 58 12.60 5.26 -2.10
N ASN A 59 13.12 4.61 -3.14
CA ASN A 59 14.19 5.15 -3.97
C ASN A 59 13.67 6.18 -4.97
N GLY A 60 12.52 5.94 -5.61
CA GLY A 60 11.94 6.85 -6.60
C GLY A 60 11.21 8.06 -6.01
N PHE A 61 10.64 7.90 -4.81
CA PHE A 61 9.79 8.90 -4.14
C PHE A 61 10.13 8.98 -2.63
N PRO A 62 11.36 9.36 -2.27
CA PRO A 62 11.80 9.40 -0.89
C PRO A 62 10.95 10.37 -0.06
N GLY A 63 10.40 9.87 1.05
CA GLY A 63 9.60 10.67 1.99
C GLY A 63 8.19 11.04 1.51
N ILE A 64 7.75 10.59 0.32
CA ILE A 64 6.42 10.90 -0.21
C ILE A 64 5.34 9.95 0.30
N PHE A 65 5.72 8.69 0.52
CA PHE A 65 4.79 7.63 0.91
C PHE A 65 5.15 7.03 2.27
N ARG A 66 4.12 6.75 3.08
CA ARG A 66 4.20 5.90 4.27
C ARG A 66 3.72 4.49 3.92
N TRP A 67 4.39 3.51 4.50
CA TRP A 67 4.19 2.08 4.25
C TRP A 67 3.94 1.36 5.57
N ASP A 68 2.67 1.03 5.84
CA ASP A 68 2.26 0.44 7.11
C ASP A 68 1.78 -1.01 6.88
N TYR A 69 2.44 -1.99 7.50
CA TYR A 69 1.96 -3.37 7.44
C TYR A 69 0.76 -3.57 8.38
N LEU A 70 -0.33 -4.10 7.84
CA LEU A 70 -1.52 -4.51 8.59
C LEU A 70 -1.62 -6.02 8.76
N GLY A 71 -1.00 -6.77 7.83
CA GLY A 71 -0.89 -8.22 7.86
C GLY A 71 0.39 -8.67 7.17
N GLN A 72 1.08 -9.65 7.75
CA GLN A 72 2.43 -10.07 7.32
C GLN A 72 2.52 -11.57 7.03
N GLY A 73 1.56 -12.11 6.27
CA GLY A 73 1.61 -13.49 5.81
C GLY A 73 1.45 -14.55 6.91
N PRO A 74 1.74 -15.82 6.59
CA PRO A 74 2.45 -16.27 5.38
C PRO A 74 1.61 -16.20 4.10
N ASP A 75 0.29 -16.33 4.18
CA ASP A 75 -0.58 -16.48 3.00
C ASP A 75 -1.01 -15.14 2.38
N ILE A 76 -1.19 -14.12 3.23
CA ILE A 76 -1.72 -12.81 2.81
C ILE A 76 -0.92 -11.69 3.47
N TRP A 77 -0.41 -10.80 2.65
CA TRP A 77 0.27 -9.58 3.05
C TRP A 77 -0.65 -8.40 2.80
N GLN A 78 -0.89 -7.59 3.82
CA GLN A 78 -1.76 -6.43 3.77
C GLN A 78 -0.98 -5.20 4.19
N ILE A 79 -0.96 -4.19 3.32
CA ILE A 79 -0.18 -2.97 3.51
C ILE A 79 -1.06 -1.75 3.27
N CYS A 80 -1.08 -0.82 4.21
CA CYS A 80 -1.61 0.52 3.99
C CYS A 80 -0.54 1.39 3.34
N ILE A 81 -0.79 1.87 2.11
CA ILE A 81 0.10 2.83 1.44
C ILE A 81 -0.58 4.19 1.53
N THR A 82 0.06 5.15 2.20
CA THR A 82 -0.46 6.52 2.38
C THR A 82 0.46 7.52 1.70
N ARG A 83 -0.06 8.48 0.93
CA ARG A 83 0.73 9.65 0.52
C ARG A 83 0.77 10.65 1.66
N ILE A 84 1.96 11.00 2.15
CA ILE A 84 2.14 11.88 3.31
C ILE A 84 2.62 13.29 2.94
N ALA A 85 3.20 13.47 1.76
CA ALA A 85 3.74 14.76 1.32
C ALA A 85 3.08 15.24 0.02
N THR A 86 3.04 16.57 -0.13
CA THR A 86 2.47 17.32 -1.25
C THR A 86 3.34 17.19 -2.49
#